data_AF-A0A7R8UWM0-F1
#
_entry.id   AF-A0A7R8UWM0-F1
#
_cell.length_a   1.000
_cell.length_b   1.000
_cell.length_c   1.000
_cell.angle_alpha   90.00
_cell.angle_beta   90.00
_cell.angle_gamma   90.00
#
_symmetry.space_group_name_H-M   'P 1'
#
loop_
_entity.id
_entity.type
_entity.pdbx_description
1 polymer ?
#
loop_
_entity_poly.entity_id
_entity_poly.type
_entity_poly.pdbx_seq_one_letter_code
_entity_poly.pdbx_strand_id
1 'polypeptide(L)'
;MSLERAVRAKIALKRNPEMDKEAQEWIETIIGEKFPAGVAYEDHIKDGIILCKLINKLAPGSVAKINESGGQFKMMENINNFQKAIQAYGVAEIDVFQTVDLWEKKDISQVTNTIFALGRATYKHPEWNGPYLGPKPADECKREFTEEQLAAGKTVIGLQAGSNKGATQAGQNIGAGRKILLGK
;
A
#
# COMPACT_ATOMS: atom_id res chain seq x y z
N MET A 1 -31.29 1.31 6.96
CA MET A 1 -31.42 0.12 6.08
C MET A 1 -30.94 0.38 4.63
N SER A 2 -31.35 1.46 3.95
CA SER A 2 -30.91 1.74 2.55
C SER A 2 -29.41 2.12 2.41
N LEU A 3 -28.90 3.01 3.27
CA LEU A 3 -27.51 3.47 3.25
C LEU A 3 -26.48 2.37 3.55
N GLU A 4 -26.70 1.56 4.59
CA GLU A 4 -25.84 0.43 4.96
C GLU A 4 -25.66 -0.57 3.80
N ARG A 5 -26.74 -0.87 3.07
CA ARG A 5 -26.69 -1.75 1.89
C ARG A 5 -25.87 -1.12 0.76
N ALA A 6 -26.05 0.17 0.50
CA ALA A 6 -25.28 0.87 -0.53
C ALA A 6 -23.77 0.93 -0.19
N VAL A 7 -23.43 1.12 1.09
CA VAL A 7 -22.05 1.11 1.57
C VAL A 7 -21.43 -0.28 1.40
N ARG A 8 -22.12 -1.34 1.85
CA ARG A 8 -21.65 -2.73 1.68
C ARG A 8 -21.46 -3.11 0.21
N ALA A 9 -22.37 -2.70 -0.67
CA ALA A 9 -22.23 -2.94 -2.11
C ALA A 9 -21.01 -2.25 -2.71
N LYS A 10 -20.72 -1.01 -2.30
CA LYS A 10 -19.50 -0.30 -2.73
C LYS A 10 -18.23 -0.95 -2.22
N ILE A 11 -18.22 -1.47 -0.98
CA ILE A 11 -17.07 -2.19 -0.43
C ILE A 11 -16.85 -3.49 -1.18
N ALA A 12 -17.91 -4.26 -1.43
CA ALA A 12 -17.83 -5.49 -2.20
C ALA A 12 -17.31 -5.27 -3.63
N LEU A 13 -17.61 -4.12 -4.25
CA LEU A 13 -17.08 -3.76 -5.57
C LEU A 13 -15.57 -3.50 -5.57
N LYS A 14 -14.98 -3.12 -4.42
CA LYS A 14 -13.53 -2.94 -4.29
C LYS A 14 -12.78 -4.26 -4.16
N ARG A 15 -13.48 -5.36 -3.85
CA ARG A 15 -12.87 -6.67 -3.64
C ARG A 15 -12.42 -7.22 -4.98
N ASN A 16 -11.12 -7.50 -5.11
CA ASN A 16 -10.57 -8.18 -6.27
C ASN A 16 -10.29 -9.66 -5.90
N PRO A 17 -11.00 -10.63 -6.49
CA PRO A 17 -10.77 -12.06 -6.25
C PRO A 17 -9.35 -12.53 -6.60
N GLU A 18 -8.70 -11.89 -7.58
CA GLU A 18 -7.33 -12.23 -7.98
C GLU A 18 -6.34 -11.86 -6.87
N MET A 19 -6.53 -10.71 -6.21
CA MET A 19 -5.70 -10.30 -5.08
C MET A 19 -5.90 -11.21 -3.87
N ASP A 20 -7.12 -11.66 -3.61
CA ASP A 20 -7.39 -12.63 -2.54
C ASP A 20 -6.63 -13.95 -2.78
N LYS A 21 -6.59 -14.42 -4.04
CA LYS A 21 -5.86 -15.63 -4.43
C LYS A 21 -4.35 -15.45 -4.30
N GLU A 22 -3.81 -14.31 -4.75
CA GLU A 22 -2.38 -14.00 -4.62
C GLU A 22 -1.95 -13.89 -3.15
N ALA A 23 -2.76 -13.21 -2.33
CA ALA A 23 -2.52 -13.14 -0.89
C ALA A 23 -2.57 -14.53 -0.24
N GLN A 24 -3.53 -15.38 -0.63
CA GLN A 24 -3.60 -16.76 -0.17
C GLN A 24 -2.34 -17.54 -0.53
N GLU A 25 -1.93 -17.56 -1.80
CA GLU A 25 -0.74 -18.26 -2.29
C GLU A 25 0.53 -17.80 -1.56
N TRP A 26 0.64 -16.50 -1.29
CA TRP A 26 1.76 -15.94 -0.53
C TRP A 26 1.79 -16.42 0.92
N ILE A 27 0.64 -16.42 1.61
CA ILE A 27 0.51 -16.94 2.98
C ILE A 27 0.87 -18.43 3.03
N GLU A 28 0.33 -19.22 2.09
CA GLU A 28 0.62 -20.66 1.98
C GLU A 28 2.11 -20.92 1.79
N THR A 29 2.78 -20.13 0.96
CA THR A 29 4.20 -20.28 0.68
C THR A 29 5.07 -19.97 1.91
N ILE A 30 4.69 -18.98 2.73
CA ILE A 30 5.45 -18.60 3.93
C ILE A 30 5.25 -19.59 5.07
N ILE A 31 4.00 -20.03 5.29
CA ILE A 31 3.68 -20.94 6.38
C ILE A 31 4.10 -22.37 6.03
N GLY A 32 4.02 -22.74 4.74
CA GLY A 32 4.22 -24.10 4.24
C GLY A 32 2.98 -24.99 4.41
N GLU A 33 1.83 -24.42 4.78
CA GLU A 33 0.54 -25.09 4.94
C GLU A 33 -0.42 -24.59 3.85
N LYS A 34 -1.08 -25.49 3.11
CA LYS A 34 -2.09 -25.11 2.11
C LYS A 34 -3.44 -24.89 2.77
N PHE A 35 -4.21 -23.93 2.25
CA PHE A 35 -5.59 -23.73 2.69
C PHE A 35 -6.42 -24.97 2.32
N PRO A 36 -7.36 -25.40 3.17
CA PRO A 36 -8.20 -26.55 2.91
C PRO A 36 -9.11 -26.30 1.70
N ALA A 37 -9.19 -27.30 0.81
CA ALA A 37 -10.01 -27.24 -0.39
C ALA A 37 -11.50 -27.06 -0.03
N GLY A 38 -12.13 -26.01 -0.58
CA GLY A 38 -13.55 -25.72 -0.38
C GLY A 38 -13.87 -24.74 0.75
N VAL A 39 -12.86 -24.27 1.49
CA VAL A 39 -13.05 -23.18 2.48
C VAL A 39 -12.77 -21.84 1.82
N ALA A 40 -13.65 -20.86 2.04
CA ALA A 40 -13.44 -19.50 1.53
C ALA A 40 -12.25 -18.84 2.24
N TYR A 41 -11.49 -18.03 1.51
CA TYR A 41 -10.33 -17.29 2.01
C TYR A 41 -10.63 -16.55 3.32
N GLU A 42 -11.74 -15.81 3.38
CA GLU A 42 -12.15 -15.06 4.56
C GLU A 42 -12.52 -15.93 5.76
N ASP A 43 -12.96 -17.17 5.54
CA ASP A 43 -13.35 -18.08 6.62
C ASP A 43 -12.14 -18.76 7.23
N HIS A 44 -11.10 -19.04 6.42
CA HIS A 44 -9.89 -19.69 6.91
C HIS A 44 -9.02 -18.74 7.75
N ILE A 45 -8.93 -17.46 7.38
CA ILE A 45 -8.13 -16.48 8.13
C ILE A 45 -8.89 -15.88 9.34
N LYS A 46 -10.20 -16.16 9.47
CA LYS A 46 -11.11 -15.56 10.47
C LYS A 46 -10.71 -15.82 11.92
N ASP A 47 -10.11 -16.96 12.18
CA ASP A 47 -9.67 -17.37 13.53
C ASP A 47 -8.43 -16.59 14.03
N GLY A 48 -7.75 -15.88 13.11
CA GLY A 48 -6.52 -15.15 13.36
C GLY A 48 -5.30 -16.03 13.61
N ILE A 49 -5.43 -17.36 13.60
CA ILE A 49 -4.34 -18.30 13.92
C ILE A 49 -3.29 -18.24 12.82
N ILE A 50 -3.73 -18.32 11.56
CA ILE A 50 -2.87 -18.30 10.38
C ILE A 50 -2.14 -16.97 10.25
N LEU A 51 -2.84 -15.86 10.53
CA LEU A 51 -2.25 -14.53 10.52
C LEU A 51 -1.14 -14.41 11.59
N CYS A 52 -1.37 -14.92 12.80
CA CYS A 52 -0.35 -14.97 13.85
C CYS A 52 0.84 -15.87 13.46
N LYS A 53 0.60 -17.02 12.83
CA LYS A 53 1.67 -17.89 12.31
C LYS A 53 2.49 -17.17 11.23
N LEU A 54 1.83 -16.46 10.31
CA LEU A 54 2.47 -15.70 9.23
C LEU A 54 3.46 -14.68 9.78
N ILE A 55 3.03 -13.81 10.71
CA ILE A 55 3.92 -12.78 11.25
C ILE A 55 5.06 -13.39 12.08
N ASN A 56 4.82 -14.50 12.77
CA ASN A 56 5.88 -15.22 13.48
C ASN A 56 6.92 -15.86 12.54
N LYS A 57 6.57 -16.17 11.28
CA LYS A 57 7.54 -16.62 10.26
C LYS A 57 8.35 -15.45 9.71
N LEU A 58 7.72 -14.29 9.52
CA LEU A 58 8.39 -13.07 9.05
C LEU A 58 9.31 -12.46 10.12
N ALA A 59 8.83 -12.40 11.35
CA ALA A 59 9.52 -11.86 12.51
C ALA A 59 9.32 -12.81 13.70
N PRO A 60 10.29 -13.70 13.97
CA PRO A 60 10.21 -14.65 15.07
C PRO A 60 9.95 -13.97 16.42
N GLY A 61 8.97 -14.45 17.17
CA GLY A 61 8.62 -13.93 18.50
C GLY A 61 7.64 -12.76 18.50
N SER A 62 7.08 -12.35 17.36
CA SER A 62 6.11 -11.25 17.28
C SER A 62 4.81 -11.52 18.06
N VAL A 63 4.32 -12.76 18.02
CA VAL A 63 3.14 -13.22 18.75
C VAL A 63 3.53 -14.37 19.65
N ALA A 64 3.64 -14.10 20.95
CA ALA A 64 4.09 -15.07 21.95
C ALA A 64 3.10 -16.21 22.20
N LYS A 65 1.79 -15.95 22.07
CA LYS A 65 0.74 -16.93 22.34
C LYS A 65 -0.34 -16.86 21.26
N ILE A 66 -0.55 -17.99 20.59
CA ILE A 66 -1.62 -18.16 19.61
C ILE A 66 -2.71 -19.01 20.26
N ASN A 67 -3.94 -18.50 20.30
CA ASN A 67 -5.07 -19.25 20.82
C ASN A 67 -5.62 -20.16 19.72
N GLU A 68 -5.26 -21.44 19.73
CA GLU A 68 -5.73 -22.42 18.73
C GLU A 68 -7.17 -22.88 18.94
N SER A 69 -7.67 -22.78 20.18
CA SER A 69 -9.02 -23.21 20.54
C SER A 69 -9.68 -22.32 21.59
N GLY A 70 -10.97 -22.07 21.40
CA GLY A 70 -11.84 -21.40 22.34
C GLY A 70 -12.91 -20.55 21.67
N GLY A 71 -13.64 -19.78 22.49
CA GLY A 71 -14.73 -18.95 22.01
C GLY A 71 -14.27 -17.72 21.21
N GLN A 72 -15.26 -17.00 20.68
CA GLN A 72 -15.12 -15.78 19.86
C GLN A 72 -14.10 -14.77 20.41
N PHE A 73 -14.05 -14.56 21.73
CA PHE A 73 -13.13 -13.61 22.35
C PHE A 73 -11.65 -13.94 22.07
N LYS A 74 -11.28 -15.22 22.06
CA LYS A 74 -9.89 -15.65 21.80
C LYS A 74 -9.50 -15.47 20.34
N MET A 75 -10.43 -15.66 19.41
CA MET A 75 -10.20 -15.42 17.98
C MET A 75 -9.98 -13.92 17.73
N MET A 76 -10.80 -13.06 18.34
CA MET A 76 -10.59 -11.61 18.29
C MET A 76 -9.26 -11.18 18.91
N GLU A 77 -8.84 -11.83 20.01
CA GLU A 77 -7.53 -11.60 20.62
C GLU A 77 -6.38 -11.95 19.68
N ASN A 78 -6.46 -13.08 18.95
CA ASN A 78 -5.45 -13.42 17.94
C ASN A 78 -5.35 -12.33 16.86
N ILE A 79 -6.49 -11.84 16.34
CA ILE A 79 -6.51 -10.78 15.33
C ILE A 79 -5.85 -9.49 15.87
N ASN A 80 -6.18 -9.09 17.10
CA ASN A 80 -5.57 -7.92 17.74
C ASN A 80 -4.06 -8.10 17.96
N ASN A 81 -3.60 -9.29 18.32
CA ASN A 81 -2.18 -9.59 18.46
C ASN A 81 -1.45 -9.50 17.12
N PHE A 82 -2.06 -10.01 16.05
CA PHE A 82 -1.54 -9.86 14.70
C PHE A 82 -1.42 -8.39 14.29
N GLN A 83 -2.47 -7.58 14.50
CA GLN A 83 -2.46 -6.14 14.19
C GLN A 83 -1.30 -5.41 14.88
N LYS A 84 -1.08 -5.67 16.18
CA LYS A 84 0.06 -5.08 16.93
C LYS A 84 1.40 -5.53 16.37
N ALA A 85 1.52 -6.80 16.01
CA ALA A 85 2.73 -7.39 15.47
C ALA A 85 3.11 -6.77 14.10
N ILE A 86 2.15 -6.59 13.19
CA ILE A 86 2.42 -5.99 11.88
C ILE A 86 2.74 -4.49 11.97
N GLN A 87 2.14 -3.77 12.93
CA GLN A 87 2.50 -2.38 13.19
C GLN A 87 3.94 -2.27 13.69
N ALA A 88 4.34 -3.14 14.63
CA ALA A 88 5.72 -3.22 15.11
C ALA A 88 6.70 -3.62 13.99
N TYR A 89 6.26 -4.45 13.03
CA TYR A 89 7.02 -4.82 11.86
C TYR A 89 7.18 -3.68 10.83
N GLY A 90 6.39 -2.61 10.94
CA GLY A 90 6.54 -1.40 10.10
C GLY A 90 5.44 -1.20 9.05
N VAL A 91 4.31 -1.90 9.17
CA VAL A 91 3.08 -1.56 8.42
C VAL A 91 2.47 -0.30 9.01
N ALA A 92 2.07 0.65 8.17
CA ALA A 92 1.46 1.90 8.61
C ALA A 92 0.07 1.64 9.22
N GLU A 93 -0.28 2.33 10.30
CA GLU A 93 -1.55 2.13 11.01
C GLU A 93 -2.78 2.31 10.10
N ILE A 94 -2.72 3.23 9.14
CA ILE A 94 -3.77 3.47 8.14
C ILE A 94 -4.03 2.25 7.23
N ASP A 95 -3.01 1.42 7.01
CA ASP A 95 -3.12 0.23 6.19
C ASP A 95 -3.60 -0.98 7.00
N VAL A 96 -3.71 -0.88 8.33
CA VAL A 96 -4.11 -1.97 9.23
C VAL A 96 -5.63 -2.07 9.32
N PHE A 97 -6.17 -3.23 8.94
CA PHE A 97 -7.60 -3.54 9.07
C PHE A 97 -8.05 -3.61 10.52
N GLN A 98 -9.34 -3.37 10.76
CA GLN A 98 -9.97 -3.46 12.08
C GLN A 98 -10.54 -4.86 12.32
N THR A 99 -10.64 -5.29 13.57
CA THR A 99 -11.09 -6.65 13.92
C THR A 99 -12.49 -6.97 13.38
N VAL A 100 -13.37 -5.97 13.27
CA VAL A 100 -14.70 -6.10 12.66
C VAL A 100 -14.67 -6.38 11.15
N ASP A 101 -13.63 -5.91 10.45
CA ASP A 101 -13.50 -6.06 9.00
C ASP A 101 -13.34 -7.52 8.61
N LEU A 102 -12.59 -8.28 9.41
CA LEU A 102 -12.40 -9.71 9.25
C LEU A 102 -13.49 -10.53 9.96
N TRP A 103 -13.76 -10.25 11.24
CA TRP A 103 -14.66 -11.08 12.04
C TRP A 103 -16.11 -11.07 11.56
N GLU A 104 -16.62 -9.89 11.23
CA GLU A 104 -17.99 -9.71 10.70
C GLU A 104 -18.01 -9.68 9.17
N LYS A 105 -16.86 -9.87 8.52
CA LYS A 105 -16.67 -9.76 7.07
C LYS A 105 -17.16 -8.42 6.52
N LYS A 106 -16.95 -7.34 7.28
CA LYS A 106 -17.41 -6.00 6.90
C LYS A 106 -16.63 -5.43 5.72
N ASP A 107 -15.31 -5.66 5.70
CA ASP A 107 -14.42 -5.21 4.62
C ASP A 107 -13.23 -6.17 4.45
N ILE A 108 -13.44 -7.28 3.74
CA ILE A 108 -12.38 -8.25 3.42
C ILE A 108 -11.32 -7.64 2.49
N SER A 109 -11.69 -6.66 1.65
CA SER A 109 -10.74 -5.99 0.76
C SER A 109 -9.66 -5.27 1.56
N GLN A 110 -10.03 -4.64 2.68
CA GLN A 110 -9.07 -4.00 3.58
C GLN A 110 -8.11 -5.03 4.20
N VAL A 111 -8.59 -6.21 4.58
CA VAL A 111 -7.74 -7.30 5.13
C VAL A 111 -6.70 -7.74 4.09
N THR A 112 -7.13 -7.98 2.85
CA THR A 112 -6.23 -8.31 1.74
C THR A 112 -5.22 -7.19 1.50
N ASN A 113 -5.65 -5.92 1.49
CA ASN A 113 -4.74 -4.78 1.35
C ASN A 113 -3.69 -4.70 2.47
N THR A 114 -4.06 -5.01 3.72
CA THR A 114 -3.11 -5.08 4.84
C THR A 114 -2.07 -6.17 4.62
N ILE A 115 -2.46 -7.33 4.07
CA ILE A 115 -1.53 -8.42 3.74
C ILE A 115 -0.55 -7.99 2.64
N PHE A 116 -1.02 -7.29 1.60
CA PHE A 116 -0.12 -6.68 0.61
C PHE A 116 0.77 -5.61 1.22
N ALA A 117 0.29 -4.82 2.17
CA ALA A 117 1.11 -3.83 2.88
C ALA A 117 2.20 -4.49 3.72
N LEU A 118 1.89 -5.61 4.38
CA LEU A 118 2.85 -6.45 5.08
C LEU A 118 3.89 -7.03 4.10
N GLY A 119 3.44 -7.56 2.97
CA GLY A 119 4.30 -8.01 1.87
C GLY A 119 5.28 -6.93 1.42
N ARG A 120 4.80 -5.70 1.23
CA ARG A 120 5.66 -4.56 0.90
C ARG A 120 6.62 -4.17 2.03
N ALA A 121 6.20 -4.32 3.29
CA ALA A 121 7.06 -4.04 4.43
C ALA A 121 8.25 -5.00 4.49
N THR A 122 8.11 -6.25 4.04
CA THR A 122 9.21 -7.21 4.00
C THR A 122 10.40 -6.77 3.13
N TYR A 123 10.19 -5.93 2.11
CA TYR A 123 11.31 -5.37 1.31
C TYR A 123 12.25 -4.46 2.12
N LYS A 124 11.78 -3.91 3.25
CA LYS A 124 12.58 -3.04 4.11
C LYS A 124 13.44 -3.84 5.11
N HIS A 125 13.20 -5.14 5.23
CA HIS A 125 13.85 -6.03 6.20
C HIS A 125 14.87 -6.91 5.49
N PRO A 126 16.18 -6.63 5.60
CA PRO A 126 17.24 -7.37 4.90
C PRO A 126 17.33 -8.84 5.30
N GLU A 127 16.85 -9.20 6.48
CA GLU A 127 16.77 -10.58 6.97
C GLU A 127 15.76 -11.44 6.21
N TRP A 128 14.79 -10.83 5.52
CA TRP A 128 13.77 -11.54 4.78
C TRP A 128 14.20 -11.84 3.34
N ASN A 129 14.49 -13.12 3.08
CA ASN A 129 14.84 -13.64 1.75
C ASN A 129 13.72 -14.49 1.12
N GLY A 130 12.51 -14.43 1.69
CA GLY A 130 11.38 -15.22 1.23
C GLY A 130 10.64 -14.59 0.04
N PRO A 131 9.50 -15.17 -0.37
CA PRO A 131 8.67 -14.59 -1.42
C PRO A 131 8.16 -13.22 -0.98
N TYR A 132 8.17 -12.27 -1.91
CA TYR A 132 7.60 -10.94 -1.71
C TYR A 132 6.19 -10.87 -2.29
N LEU A 133 5.36 -10.00 -1.73
CA LEU A 133 4.01 -9.75 -2.21
C LEU A 133 3.84 -8.27 -2.55
N GLY A 134 3.36 -8.00 -3.76
CA GLY A 134 3.19 -6.65 -4.30
C GLY A 134 4.48 -6.05 -4.89
N PRO A 135 4.38 -4.82 -5.44
CA PRO A 135 5.50 -4.17 -6.11
C PRO A 135 6.58 -3.73 -5.12
N LYS A 136 7.84 -3.84 -5.52
CA LYS A 136 8.98 -3.34 -4.76
C LYS A 136 8.83 -1.82 -4.54
N PRO A 137 8.87 -1.32 -3.30
CA PRO A 137 8.91 0.11 -3.03
C PRO A 137 10.09 0.76 -3.73
N ALA A 138 9.86 1.93 -4.34
CA ALA A 138 10.94 2.67 -4.98
C ALA A 138 11.88 3.26 -3.94
N ASP A 139 13.19 3.13 -4.18
CA ASP A 139 14.22 3.76 -3.36
C ASP A 139 14.28 5.26 -3.68
N GLU A 140 14.45 6.10 -2.66
CA GLU A 140 14.60 7.55 -2.86
C GLU A 140 15.92 7.83 -3.60
N CYS A 141 15.83 8.37 -4.81
CA CYS A 141 16.99 8.85 -5.56
C CYS A 141 17.37 10.25 -5.06
N LYS A 142 18.02 10.32 -3.89
CA LYS A 142 18.61 11.58 -3.39
C LYS A 142 19.75 11.98 -4.33
N ARG A 143 19.54 13.06 -5.07
CA ARG A 143 20.56 13.65 -5.94
C ARG A 143 21.31 14.70 -5.13
N GLU A 144 22.56 14.41 -4.84
CA GLU A 144 23.46 15.40 -4.27
C GLU A 144 24.04 16.24 -5.41
N PHE A 145 23.89 17.56 -5.30
CA PHE A 145 24.51 18.51 -6.23
C PHE A 145 25.72 19.12 -5.53
N THR A 146 26.82 19.26 -6.26
CA THR A 146 27.99 19.97 -5.75
C THR A 146 27.65 21.44 -5.49
N GLU A 147 28.36 22.06 -4.55
CA GLU A 147 28.17 23.49 -4.25
C GLU A 147 28.38 24.36 -5.50
N GLU A 148 29.32 23.98 -6.37
CA GLU A 148 29.58 24.63 -7.65
C GLU A 148 28.40 24.47 -8.63
N GLN A 149 27.78 23.30 -8.72
CA GLN A 149 26.55 23.10 -9.52
C GLN A 149 25.37 23.91 -8.98
N LEU A 150 25.21 23.99 -7.65
CA LEU A 150 24.17 24.81 -7.01
C LEU A 150 24.44 26.31 -7.24
N ALA A 151 25.70 26.75 -7.18
CA ALA A 151 26.11 28.12 -7.47
C ALA A 151 25.92 28.47 -8.95
N ALA A 152 26.30 27.58 -9.87
CA ALA A 152 26.05 27.73 -11.29
C ALA A 152 24.54 27.83 -11.58
N GLY A 153 23.71 27.03 -10.91
CA GLY A 153 22.25 27.11 -11.00
C GLY A 153 21.68 28.48 -10.60
N LYS A 154 22.28 29.17 -9.62
CA LYS A 154 21.87 30.54 -9.22
C LYS A 154 22.18 31.60 -10.28
N THR A 155 23.16 31.35 -11.15
CA THR A 155 23.54 32.28 -12.24
C THR A 155 22.67 32.11 -13.48
N VAL A 156 21.92 30.99 -13.59
CA VAL A 156 20.97 30.75 -14.67
C VAL A 156 19.69 31.53 -14.38
N ILE A 157 19.61 32.74 -14.92
CA ILE A 157 18.37 33.52 -14.93
C ILE A 157 17.39 32.83 -15.90
N GLY A 158 16.34 32.20 -15.37
CA GLY A 158 15.29 31.62 -16.19
C GLY A 158 14.68 32.67 -17.12
N LEU A 159 14.26 32.28 -18.33
CA LEU A 159 13.73 33.20 -19.36
C LEU A 159 12.56 34.08 -18.86
N GLN A 160 11.91 33.70 -17.75
CA GLN A 160 10.81 34.41 -17.09
C GLN A 160 11.23 35.28 -15.89
N ALA A 161 12.49 35.19 -15.44
CA ALA A 161 13.02 35.97 -14.34
C ALA A 161 13.57 37.32 -14.83
N GLY A 162 12.68 38.13 -15.41
CA GLY A 162 12.92 39.52 -15.77
C GLY A 162 11.84 40.41 -15.18
N SER A 163 12.22 41.53 -14.57
CA SER A 163 11.25 42.56 -14.21
C SER A 163 10.81 43.32 -15.47
N ASN A 164 9.51 43.32 -15.74
CA ASN A 164 8.89 44.09 -16.82
C ASN A 164 8.76 45.59 -16.51
N LYS A 165 9.35 46.10 -15.41
CA LYS A 165 9.24 47.49 -14.96
C LYS A 165 9.97 48.54 -15.83
N GLY A 166 10.43 48.19 -17.02
CA GLY A 166 11.11 49.12 -17.93
C GLY A 166 11.12 48.71 -19.41
N ALA A 167 10.88 47.43 -19.72
CA ALA A 167 10.61 47.00 -21.09
C ALA A 167 9.10 47.05 -21.31
N THR A 168 8.60 48.11 -21.95
CA THR A 168 7.25 48.05 -22.51
C THR A 168 7.23 46.88 -23.50
N GLN A 169 6.18 46.06 -23.45
CA GLN A 169 5.92 44.98 -24.42
C GLN A 169 5.58 45.54 -25.82
N ALA A 170 6.09 46.72 -26.17
CA ALA A 170 5.97 47.32 -27.47
C ALA A 170 7.14 46.79 -28.32
N GLY A 171 6.89 45.73 -29.09
CA GLY A 171 7.85 45.17 -30.05
C GLY A 171 8.23 43.71 -29.84
N GLN A 172 7.80 43.08 -28.74
CA GLN A 172 7.91 41.62 -28.61
C GLN A 172 6.84 40.93 -29.47
N ASN A 173 7.23 40.56 -30.69
CA ASN A 173 6.44 39.67 -31.54
C ASN A 173 6.75 38.22 -31.13
N ILE A 174 5.92 37.65 -30.23
CA ILE A 174 6.01 36.23 -29.88
C ILE A 174 5.34 35.43 -31.00
N GLY A 175 6.17 35.04 -31.98
CA GLY A 175 5.79 34.19 -33.09
C GLY A 175 5.21 34.97 -34.28
N ALA A 176 5.74 34.66 -35.47
CA ALA A 176 5.15 35.14 -36.71
C ALA A 176 3.68 34.69 -36.77
N GLY A 177 2.76 35.64 -36.63
CA GLY A 177 1.34 35.40 -36.87
C GLY A 177 1.19 34.80 -38.26
N ARG A 178 0.63 33.58 -38.34
CA ARG A 178 0.37 32.91 -39.61
C ARG A 178 -0.44 33.84 -40.49
N LYS A 179 0.17 34.42 -41.53
CA LYS A 179 -0.56 35.08 -42.61
C LYS A 179 -1.35 34.00 -43.32
N ILE A 180 -2.66 33.95 -43.07
CA ILE A 180 -3.57 33.24 -43.95
C ILE A 180 -3.65 34.10 -45.22
N LEU A 181 -2.90 33.72 -46.25
CA LEU A 181 -3.06 34.26 -47.58
C LEU A 181 -4.40 33.73 -48.13
N LEU A 182 -5.45 34.53 -48.01
CA LEU A 182 -6.66 34.26 -48.77
C LEU A 182 -6.36 34.60 -50.23
N GLY A 183 -6.22 33.55 -51.04
CA GLY A 183 -6.11 33.64 -52.49
C GLY A 183 -7.36 34.26 -53.10
N LYS A 184 -7.12 34.95 -54.22
CA LYS A 184 -8.00 35.75 -55.08
C LYS A 184 -9.47 35.36 -55.12
#